data_AF-A0A367RXT9-F1
#
_entry.id   AF-A0A367RXT9-F1
#
_cell.length_a   1.000
_cell.length_b   1.000
_cell.length_c   1.000
_cell.angle_alpha   90.00
_cell.angle_beta   90.00
_cell.angle_gamma   90.00
#
_symmetry.space_group_name_H-M   'P 1'
#
loop_
_entity.id
_entity.type
_entity.pdbx_description
1 polymer ?
#
loop_
_entity_poly.entity_id
_entity_poly.type
_entity_poly.pdbx_seq_one_letter_code
_entity_poly.pdbx_strand_id
1 'polypeptide(L)'
;EDFKKFVEQELLPKLWKGAVMVMDNLKAHKIKGIIEMIESVGARVVYLSPYSPEFNPIEHLWWQLKAFIRKFSPKNILAVVQLLSLGVLLCSSQQLQNYFSHCCYCTS
;
A
#
# COMPACT_ATOMS: atom_id res chain seq x y z
N GLU A 1 12.07 -12.21 6.75
CA GLU A 1 13.25 -11.33 6.67
C GLU A 1 13.08 -10.27 5.57
N ASP A 2 12.56 -10.65 4.40
CA ASP A 2 12.32 -9.74 3.27
C ASP A 2 11.47 -8.52 3.62
N PHE A 3 10.38 -8.67 4.39
CA PHE A 3 9.55 -7.53 4.79
C PHE A 3 10.30 -6.53 5.69
N LYS A 4 11.10 -7.02 6.65
CA LYS A 4 11.90 -6.14 7.51
C LYS A 4 12.94 -5.36 6.70
N LYS A 5 13.60 -6.04 5.77
CA LYS A 5 14.55 -5.42 4.86
C LYS A 5 13.87 -4.37 3.96
N PHE A 6 12.69 -4.66 3.44
CA PHE A 6 11.89 -3.69 2.70
C PHE A 6 11.54 -2.47 3.57
N VAL A 7 11.07 -2.68 4.80
CA VAL A 7 10.76 -1.56 5.70
C VAL A 7 11.99 -0.69 5.92
N GLU A 8 13.12 -1.30 6.27
CA GLU A 8 14.38 -0.58 6.55
C GLU A 8 14.92 0.17 5.33
N GLN A 9 14.99 -0.49 4.17
CA GLN A 9 15.73 0.02 3.01
C GLN A 9 14.86 0.88 2.09
N GLU A 10 13.56 0.56 1.97
CA GLU A 10 12.68 1.18 0.98
C GLU A 10 11.61 2.06 1.59
N LEU A 11 11.09 1.71 2.76
CA LEU A 11 9.96 2.43 3.36
C LEU A 11 10.42 3.55 4.29
N LEU A 12 11.34 3.28 5.23
CA LEU A 12 11.80 4.28 6.19
C LEU A 12 12.27 5.59 5.55
N PRO A 13 13.04 5.57 4.44
CA PRO A 13 13.48 6.83 3.80
C PRO A 13 12.34 7.68 3.23
N LYS A 14 11.14 7.10 3.07
CA LYS A 14 9.94 7.74 2.49
C LYS A 14 8.93 8.17 3.57
N LEU A 15 9.17 7.83 4.84
CA LEU A 15 8.31 8.22 5.95
C LEU A 15 8.69 9.60 6.49
N TRP A 16 7.73 10.26 7.12
CA TRP A 16 7.89 11.56 7.76
C TRP A 16 7.26 11.55 9.16
N LYS A 17 7.67 12.50 10.01
CA LYS A 17 7.08 12.67 11.34
C LYS A 17 5.57 12.92 11.23
N GLY A 18 4.78 12.11 11.93
CA GLY A 18 3.32 12.14 11.88
C GLY A 18 2.69 11.27 10.80
N ALA A 19 3.48 10.61 9.95
CA ALA A 19 2.95 9.62 9.00
C ALA A 19 2.27 8.45 9.73
N VAL A 20 1.27 7.87 9.08
CA VAL A 20 0.52 6.71 9.60
C VAL A 20 0.68 5.55 8.64
N MET A 21 1.34 4.49 9.08
CA MET A 21 1.42 3.25 8.34
C MET A 21 0.24 2.35 8.72
N VAL A 22 -0.68 2.16 7.78
CA VAL A 22 -1.77 1.20 7.91
C VAL A 22 -1.29 -0.15 7.38
N MET A 23 -1.42 -1.21 8.18
CA MET A 23 -1.07 -2.58 7.81
C MET A 23 -2.25 -3.51 8.04
N ASP A 24 -2.46 -4.46 7.13
CA ASP A 24 -3.39 -5.56 7.40
C ASP A 24 -2.84 -6.46 8.52
N ASN A 25 -3.67 -7.41 8.99
CA ASN A 25 -3.34 -8.26 10.12
C ASN A 25 -2.48 -9.50 9.75
N LEU A 26 -1.79 -9.50 8.60
CA LEU A 26 -0.95 -10.62 8.18
C LEU A 26 0.18 -10.89 9.17
N LYS A 27 0.49 -12.18 9.40
CA LYS A 27 1.60 -12.61 10.28
C LYS A 27 2.95 -12.03 9.83
N ALA A 28 3.13 -11.82 8.51
CA ALA A 28 4.33 -11.23 7.94
C ALA A 28 4.58 -9.78 8.38
N HIS A 29 3.54 -9.05 8.79
CA HIS A 29 3.67 -7.68 9.29
C HIS A 29 4.04 -7.62 10.78
N LYS A 30 3.86 -8.72 11.52
CA LYS A 30 4.09 -8.81 12.97
C LYS A 30 5.51 -9.25 13.34
N ILE A 31 6.49 -8.88 12.52
CA ILE A 31 7.90 -9.18 12.80
C ILE A 31 8.37 -8.26 13.93
N LYS A 32 9.08 -8.83 14.91
CA LYS A 32 9.65 -8.08 16.04
C LYS A 32 10.58 -6.96 15.53
N GLY A 33 10.44 -5.75 16.07
CA GLY A 33 11.27 -4.60 15.71
C GLY A 33 10.69 -3.72 14.61
N ILE A 34 9.63 -4.13 13.90
CA ILE A 34 9.04 -3.32 12.81
C ILE A 34 8.40 -2.05 13.35
N ILE A 35 7.63 -2.15 14.43
CA ILE A 35 6.94 -1.01 15.03
C ILE A 35 7.96 0.00 15.53
N GLU A 36 8.96 -0.46 16.29
CA GLU A 36 10.02 0.38 16.86
C GLU A 36 10.81 1.10 15.76
N MET A 37 11.08 0.41 14.65
CA MET A 37 11.78 0.97 13.49
C MET A 37 10.97 2.06 12.77
N ILE A 38 9.65 1.88 12.63
CA ILE A 38 8.77 2.87 12.02
C ILE A 38 8.57 4.07 12.97
N GLU A 39 8.43 3.81 14.27
CA GLU A 39 8.25 4.85 15.28
C GLU A 39 9.52 5.67 15.51
N SER A 40 10.72 5.13 15.25
CA SER A 40 11.98 5.88 15.39
C SER A 40 12.11 7.07 14.43
N VAL A 41 11.36 7.07 13.32
CA VAL A 41 11.28 8.23 12.40
C VAL A 41 10.08 9.15 12.72
N GLY A 42 9.39 8.91 13.83
CA GLY A 42 8.24 9.70 14.28
C GLY A 42 6.93 9.39 13.55
N ALA A 43 6.85 8.27 12.82
CA ALA A 43 5.60 7.74 12.26
C ALA A 43 4.87 6.86 13.30
N ARG A 44 3.64 6.44 13.00
CA ARG A 44 2.89 5.48 13.83
C ARG A 44 2.34 4.33 13.00
N VAL A 45 2.17 3.17 13.63
CA VAL A 45 1.60 1.97 13.00
C VAL A 45 0.16 1.76 13.45
N VAL A 46 -0.72 1.44 12.50
CA VAL A 46 -2.11 1.04 12.75
C VAL A 46 -2.37 -0.30 12.05
N TYR A 47 -2.76 -1.31 12.81
CA TYR A 47 -3.19 -2.58 12.25
C TYR A 47 -4.70 -2.58 12.01
N LEU A 48 -5.12 -3.05 10.85
CA LEU A 48 -6.52 -3.32 10.58
C LEU A 48 -7.00 -4.55 11.35
N SER A 49 -8.30 -4.57 11.68
CA SER A 49 -8.95 -5.77 12.18
C SER A 49 -8.84 -6.92 11.16
N PRO A 50 -8.78 -8.17 11.64
CA PRO A 50 -8.82 -9.33 10.75
C PRO A 50 -10.04 -9.25 9.82
N TYR A 51 -9.83 -9.59 8.54
CA TYR A 51 -10.89 -9.65 7.53
C TYR A 51 -11.61 -8.32 7.28
N SER A 52 -10.92 -7.18 7.46
CA SER A 52 -11.47 -5.85 7.15
C SER A 52 -10.83 -5.19 5.91
N PRO A 53 -10.94 -5.79 4.71
CA PRO A 53 -10.39 -5.21 3.49
C PRO A 53 -11.05 -3.89 3.08
N GLU A 54 -12.27 -3.61 3.57
CA GLU A 54 -13.00 -2.35 3.35
C GLU A 54 -12.27 -1.13 3.90
N PHE A 55 -11.39 -1.33 4.88
CA PHE A 55 -10.53 -0.29 5.43
C PHE A 55 -9.13 -0.27 4.82
N ASN A 56 -8.87 -1.00 3.73
CA ASN A 56 -7.56 -1.03 3.09
C ASN A 56 -7.57 -0.35 1.71
N PRO A 57 -7.11 0.92 1.59
CA PRO A 57 -7.19 1.67 0.33
C PRO A 57 -6.43 1.03 -0.83
N ILE A 58 -5.41 0.21 -0.56
CA ILE A 58 -4.64 -0.46 -1.61
C ILE A 58 -5.49 -1.48 -2.38
N GLU A 59 -6.57 -2.00 -1.80
CA GLU A 59 -7.48 -2.94 -2.47
C GLU A 59 -8.18 -2.28 -3.67
N HIS A 60 -8.57 -1.01 -3.55
CA HIS A 60 -9.15 -0.23 -4.65
C HIS A 60 -8.13 0.01 -5.76
N LEU A 61 -6.89 0.34 -5.40
CA LEU A 61 -5.80 0.49 -6.37
C LEU A 61 -5.56 -0.83 -7.12
N TRP A 62 -5.46 -1.95 -6.41
CA TRP A 62 -5.27 -3.26 -7.03
C TRP A 62 -6.44 -3.67 -7.92
N TRP A 63 -7.69 -3.39 -7.52
CA TRP A 63 -8.85 -3.62 -8.37
C TRP A 63 -8.75 -2.85 -9.69
N GLN A 64 -8.41 -1.56 -9.64
CA GLN A 64 -8.21 -0.73 -10.83
C GLN A 64 -7.06 -1.24 -11.71
N LEU A 65 -5.89 -1.53 -11.12
CA LEU A 65 -4.72 -2.00 -11.86
C LEU A 65 -5.01 -3.36 -12.54
N LYS A 66 -5.66 -4.30 -11.83
CA LYS A 66 -6.06 -5.58 -12.42
C LYS A 66 -7.04 -5.39 -13.57
N ALA A 67 -8.04 -4.51 -13.41
CA ALA A 67 -8.99 -4.20 -14.48
C ALA A 67 -8.29 -3.58 -15.70
N PHE A 68 -7.35 -2.65 -15.48
CA PHE A 68 -6.53 -2.04 -16.52
C PHE A 68 -5.71 -3.09 -17.28
N ILE A 69 -4.92 -3.90 -16.57
CA ILE A 69 -4.04 -4.91 -17.17
C ILE A 69 -4.85 -5.95 -17.97
N ARG A 70 -6.01 -6.39 -17.46
CA ARG A 70 -6.87 -7.37 -18.14
C ARG A 70 -7.35 -6.90 -19.52
N LYS A 71 -7.54 -5.59 -19.73
CA LYS A 71 -7.94 -5.05 -21.04
C LYS A 71 -6.93 -5.35 -22.15
N PHE A 72 -5.65 -5.49 -21.80
CA PHE A 72 -4.57 -5.74 -22.75
C PHE A 72 -4.24 -7.23 -22.91
N SER A 73 -4.79 -8.11 -22.05
CA SER A 73 -4.56 -9.56 -22.10
C SER A 73 -3.08 -9.96 -22.31
N PRO A 74 -2.15 -9.45 -21.47
CA PRO A 74 -0.71 -9.65 -21.67
C PRO A 74 -0.36 -11.15 -21.63
N LYS A 75 0.59 -11.55 -22.49
CA LYS A 75 1.00 -12.96 -22.66
C LYS A 75 2.32 -13.32 -21.99
N ASN A 76 3.00 -12.35 -21.39
CA ASN A 76 4.25 -12.57 -20.69
C ASN A 76 4.41 -11.59 -19.52
N ILE A 77 5.34 -11.91 -18.62
CA ILE A 77 5.59 -11.16 -17.38
C ILE A 77 6.08 -9.74 -17.69
N LEU A 78 6.90 -9.55 -18.72
CA LEU A 78 7.40 -8.22 -19.09
C LEU A 78 6.25 -7.26 -19.43
N ALA A 79 5.28 -7.72 -20.22
CA ALA A 79 4.10 -6.94 -20.54
C ALA A 79 3.25 -6.63 -19.30
N VAL A 80 3.12 -7.58 -18.36
CA VAL A 80 2.43 -7.34 -17.07
C VAL A 80 3.14 -6.25 -16.28
N VAL A 81 4.47 -6.31 -16.15
CA VAL A 81 5.26 -5.32 -15.40
C VAL A 81 5.17 -3.94 -16.05
N GLN A 82 5.29 -3.84 -17.38
CA GLN A 82 5.16 -2.58 -18.10
C GLN A 82 3.77 -1.96 -17.93
N LEU A 83 2.71 -2.77 -18.06
CA LEU A 83 1.33 -2.31 -17.85
C LEU A 83 1.06 -1.93 -16.40
N LEU A 84 1.67 -2.62 -15.42
CA LEU A 84 1.56 -2.27 -14.02
C LEU A 84 2.20 -0.90 -13.75
N SER A 85 3.43 -0.67 -14.22
CA SER A 85 4.12 0.61 -14.10
C SER A 85 3.34 1.75 -14.77
N LEU A 86 2.82 1.52 -15.98
CA LEU A 86 1.97 2.48 -16.67
C LEU A 86 0.66 2.74 -15.90
N GLY A 87 0.02 1.69 -15.39
CA GLY A 87 -1.21 1.80 -14.61
C GLY A 87 -1.02 2.63 -13.34
N VAL A 88 0.09 2.48 -12.64
CA VAL A 88 0.44 3.29 -11.47
C VAL A 88 0.70 4.75 -11.88
N LEU A 89 1.44 4.99 -12.96
CA LEU A 89 1.73 6.34 -13.48
C LEU A 89 0.45 7.10 -13.90
N LEU A 90 -0.56 6.37 -14.39
CA LEU A 90 -1.84 6.94 -14.81
C LEU A 90 -2.81 7.19 -13.63
N CYS A 91 -2.48 6.76 -12.41
CA CYS A 91 -3.32 7.02 -11.23
C CYS A 91 -3.19 8.49 -10.81
N SER A 92 -4.31 9.21 -10.79
CA SER A 92 -4.31 10.60 -10.32
C SER A 92 -4.29 10.69 -8.80
N SER A 93 -3.74 11.77 -8.28
CA SER A 93 -3.79 12.09 -6.85
C SER A 93 -5.24 12.13 -6.33
N GLN A 94 -6.17 12.65 -7.12
CA GLN A 94 -7.60 12.69 -6.79
C GLN A 94 -8.19 11.29 -6.64
N GLN A 95 -7.85 10.35 -7.54
CA GLN A 95 -8.32 8.96 -7.41
C GLN A 95 -7.80 8.31 -6.13
N LEU A 96 -6.52 8.52 -5.80
CA LEU A 96 -5.95 8.00 -4.56
C LEU A 96 -6.67 8.59 -3.34
N GLN A 97 -6.90 9.90 -3.30
CA GLN A 97 -7.67 10.54 -2.22
C GLN A 97 -9.08 9.97 -2.08
N ASN A 98 -9.76 9.67 -3.19
CA ASN A 98 -11.08 9.05 -3.17
C ASN A 98 -11.05 7.65 -2.55
N TYR A 99 -9.98 6.86 -2.76
CA TYR A 99 -9.83 5.54 -2.12
C TYR A 99 -9.66 5.66 -0.60
N PHE A 100 -8.82 6.60 -0.15
CA PHE A 100 -8.66 6.86 1.28
C PHE A 100 -9.97 7.37 1.91
N SER A 101 -10.71 8.24 1.22
CA SER A 101 -12.01 8.75 1.67
C SER A 101 -13.05 7.62 1.77
N HIS A 102 -13.11 6.74 0.77
CA HIS A 102 -13.99 5.57 0.77
C HIS A 102 -13.70 4.61 1.93
N CYS A 103 -12.43 4.48 2.32
CA CYS A 103 -12.00 3.68 3.47
C CYS A 103 -12.04 4.43 4.82
N CYS A 104 -12.76 5.56 4.90
CA CYS A 104 -12.97 6.35 6.12
C CYS A 104 -11.72 7.06 6.69
N TYR A 105 -10.65 7.24 5.90
CA TYR A 105 -9.43 7.95 6.34
C TYR A 105 -9.48 9.46 6.15
N CYS A 106 -10.33 9.92 5.25
CA CYS A 106 -10.56 11.34 5.00
C CYS A 106 -12.05 11.59 5.19
N THR A 107 -12.39 12.42 6.16
CA THR A 107 -13.72 13.02 6.22
C THR A 107 -13.75 14.17 5.22
N SER A 108 -14.77 14.18 4.37
CA SER A 108 -15.08 15.31 3.46
C SER A 108 -15.09 16.64 4.20
#